data_AF-A0A2Z6EZT3-F1
#
_entry.id   AF-A0A2Z6EZT3-F1
#
_cell.length_a   1.000
_cell.length_b   1.000
_cell.length_c   1.000
_cell.angle_alpha   90.00
_cell.angle_beta   90.00
_cell.angle_gamma   90.00
#
_symmetry.space_group_name_H-M   'P 1'
#
loop_
_entity.id
_entity.type
_entity.pdbx_description
1 polymer ?
#
loop_
_entity_poly.entity_id
_entity_poly.type
_entity_poly.pdbx_seq_one_letter_code
_entity_poly.pdbx_strand_id
1 'polypeptide(L)'
;MAKIAHEPVKRAMSRIRELSADEEARRLAFVRERALLDEVSQLNEARQEGEQIRAEKTASNLIEINALTDEQIAQATGLTQEEVTQLRAEQQG
;
A
#
# COMPACT_ATOMS: atom_id res chain seq x y z
N MET A 1 33.01 -3.35 24.19
CA MET A 1 32.52 -2.06 23.68
C MET A 1 33.72 -1.19 23.35
N ALA A 2 33.88 -0.77 22.09
CA ALA A 2 35.04 0.02 21.65
C ALA A 2 35.07 1.36 22.40
N LYS A 3 36.21 1.68 23.03
CA LYS A 3 36.43 2.98 23.69
C LYS A 3 36.50 4.05 22.60
N ILE A 4 35.36 4.69 22.31
CA ILE A 4 35.29 5.82 21.39
C ILE A 4 36.08 6.97 22.02
N ALA A 5 37.35 7.12 21.64
CA ALA A 5 38.27 8.13 22.17
C ALA A 5 38.07 9.51 21.52
N HIS A 6 37.27 9.60 20.45
CA HIS A 6 37.12 10.81 19.66
C HIS A 6 36.07 11.75 20.27
N GLU A 7 36.54 12.85 20.85
CA GLU A 7 35.72 13.79 21.64
C GLU A 7 34.54 14.40 20.86
N PRO A 8 34.66 14.76 19.56
CA PRO A 8 33.51 15.14 18.74
C PRO A 8 32.39 14.09 18.66
N VAL A 9 32.73 12.80 18.59
CA VAL A 9 31.74 11.72 18.53
C VAL A 9 31.03 11.59 19.88
N LYS A 10 31.77 11.76 20.98
CA LYS A 10 31.20 11.76 22.34
C LYS A 10 30.22 12.92 22.55
N ARG A 11 30.56 14.12 22.08
CA ARG A 11 29.66 15.29 22.11
C ARG A 11 28.39 15.08 21.28
N ALA A 12 28.52 14.53 20.08
CA ALA A 12 27.37 14.19 19.25
C ALA A 12 26.45 13.15 19.94
N MET A 13 27.02 12.11 20.54
CA MET A 13 26.28 11.09 21.28
C MET A 13 25.59 11.65 22.53
N SER A 14 26.24 12.54 23.29
CA SER A 14 25.61 13.24 24.42
C SER A 14 24.45 14.12 23.96
N ARG A 15 24.61 14.84 22.84
CA ARG A 15 23.55 15.69 22.28
C ARG A 15 22.34 14.87 21.81
N ILE A 16 22.58 13.73 21.16
CA ILE A 16 21.53 12.78 20.78
C ILE A 16 20.82 12.26 22.03
N ARG A 17 21.55 11.92 23.10
CA ARG A 17 20.96 11.49 24.38
C ARG A 17 20.10 12.56 25.04
N GLU A 18 20.54 13.82 25.04
CA GLU A 18 19.77 14.95 25.57
C GLU A 18 18.48 15.16 24.77
N LEU A 19 18.56 15.19 23.44
CA LEU A 19 17.38 15.34 22.58
C LEU A 19 16.43 14.14 22.68
N SER A 20 16.98 12.95 22.93
CA SER A 20 16.21 11.71 23.12
C SER A 20 15.75 11.48 24.56
N ALA A 21 16.13 12.35 25.52
CA ALA A 21 15.78 12.19 26.93
C ALA A 21 14.37 12.70 27.25
N ASP A 22 13.81 13.56 26.40
CA ASP A 22 12.43 14.01 26.53
C ASP A 22 11.47 12.91 26.06
N GLU A 23 10.81 12.30 27.03
CA GLU A 23 9.86 11.21 26.81
C GLU A 23 8.65 11.65 25.98
N GLU A 24 8.25 12.91 26.11
CA GLU A 24 7.13 13.48 25.35
C GLU A 24 7.50 13.68 23.88
N ALA A 25 8.68 14.24 23.59
CA ALA A 25 9.18 14.36 22.23
C ALA A 25 9.29 13.01 21.51
N ARG A 26 9.74 11.95 22.20
CA ARG A 26 9.78 10.59 21.64
C ARG A 26 8.38 10.05 21.33
N ARG A 27 7.44 10.24 22.24
CA ARG A 27 6.03 9.83 22.03
C ARG A 27 5.43 10.54 20.82
N LEU A 28 5.62 11.86 20.72
CA LEU A 28 5.11 12.65 19.61
C LEU A 28 5.73 12.23 18.27
N ALA A 29 7.04 11.97 18.25
CA ALA A 29 7.72 11.46 17.05
C ALA A 29 7.15 10.11 16.61
N PHE A 30 6.95 9.18 17.55
CA PHE A 30 6.35 7.87 17.27
C PHE A 30 4.92 7.97 16.76
N VAL A 31 4.08 8.81 17.38
CA VAL A 31 2.69 9.04 16.93
C VAL A 31 2.67 9.62 15.53
N ARG A 32 3.56 10.57 15.23
CA ARG A 32 3.68 11.16 13.89
C ARG A 32 4.11 10.13 12.86
N GLU A 33 5.12 9.33 13.16
CA GLU A 33 5.59 8.27 12.26
C GLU A 33 4.48 7.27 11.97
N ARG A 34 3.75 6.84 13.01
CA ARG A 34 2.59 5.98 12.84
C ARG A 34 1.51 6.62 11.95
N ALA A 35 1.16 7.88 12.19
CA ALA A 35 0.16 8.58 11.39
C ALA A 35 0.54 8.65 9.90
N LEU A 36 1.83 8.90 9.60
CA LEU A 36 2.33 8.90 8.23
C LEU A 36 2.25 7.51 7.57
N LEU A 37 2.58 6.46 8.32
CA LEU A 37 2.47 5.09 7.81
C LEU A 37 1.02 4.69 7.56
N ASP A 38 0.12 5.05 8.47
CA ASP A 38 -1.32 4.80 8.35
C ASP A 38 -1.88 5.53 7.11
N GLU A 39 -1.50 6.80 6.89
CA GLU A 39 -1.90 7.56 5.70
C GLU A 39 -1.39 6.92 4.40
N VAL A 40 -0.12 6.51 4.35
CA VAL A 40 0.45 5.82 3.18
C VAL A 40 -0.27 4.49 2.93
N SER A 41 -0.58 3.75 3.98
CA SER A 41 -1.32 2.49 3.86
C SER A 41 -2.71 2.71 3.26
N GLN A 42 -3.46 3.70 3.76
CA GLN A 42 -4.80 4.04 3.26
C GLN A 42 -4.77 4.48 1.79
N LEU A 43 -3.78 5.28 1.40
CA LEU A 43 -3.64 5.71 0.00
C LEU A 43 -3.31 4.53 -0.93
N ASN A 44 -2.48 3.59 -0.47
CA ASN A 44 -2.16 2.40 -1.25
C ASN A 44 -3.38 1.47 -1.38
N GLU A 45 -4.15 1.27 -0.31
CA GLU A 45 -5.39 0.49 -0.32
C GLU A 45 -6.41 1.11 -1.29
N ALA A 46 -6.68 2.41 -1.17
CA ALA A 46 -7.59 3.12 -2.07
C ALA A 46 -7.16 3.03 -3.55
N ARG A 47 -5.85 3.03 -3.82
CA ARG A 47 -5.33 2.83 -5.18
C ARG A 47 -5.56 1.40 -5.66
N GLN A 48 -5.29 0.39 -4.84
CA GLN A 48 -5.50 -1.01 -5.19
C GLN A 48 -6.97 -1.30 -5.45
N GLU A 49 -7.87 -0.81 -4.60
CA GLU A 49 -9.32 -0.88 -4.81
C GLU A 49 -9.72 -0.20 -6.13
N GLY A 50 -9.18 0.99 -6.41
CA GLY A 50 -9.44 1.69 -7.67
C GLY A 50 -8.97 0.91 -8.90
N GLU A 51 -7.82 0.25 -8.82
CA GLU A 51 -7.29 -0.60 -9.89
C GLU A 51 -8.17 -1.86 -10.10
N GLN A 52 -8.64 -2.50 -9.02
CA GLN A 52 -9.58 -3.62 -9.07
C GLN A 52 -10.93 -3.23 -9.67
N ILE A 53 -11.56 -2.16 -9.17
CA ILE A 53 -12.84 -1.66 -9.69
C ILE A 53 -12.72 -1.33 -11.19
N ARG A 54 -11.59 -0.76 -11.61
CA ARG A 54 -11.33 -0.47 -13.03
C ARG A 54 -11.23 -1.76 -13.85
N ALA A 55 -10.54 -2.78 -13.34
CA ALA A 55 -10.40 -4.07 -14.01
C ALA A 55 -11.76 -4.76 -14.17
N GLU A 56 -12.58 -4.79 -13.11
CA GLU A 56 -13.94 -5.34 -13.12
C GLU A 56 -14.87 -4.61 -14.09
N LYS A 57 -14.87 -3.27 -14.08
CA LYS A 57 -15.64 -2.46 -15.04
C LYS A 57 -15.21 -2.72 -16.48
N THR A 58 -13.91 -2.84 -16.71
CA THR A 58 -13.38 -3.14 -18.04
C THR A 58 -13.82 -4.53 -18.48
N ALA A 59 -13.73 -5.54 -17.61
CA ALA A 59 -14.20 -6.89 -17.89
C ALA A 59 -15.70 -6.90 -18.22
N SER A 60 -16.51 -6.19 -17.43
CA SER A 60 -17.95 -6.06 -17.63
C SER A 60 -18.29 -5.49 -19.00
N ASN A 61 -17.64 -4.39 -19.40
CA ASN A 61 -17.84 -3.79 -20.72
C ASN A 61 -17.44 -4.76 -21.84
N LEU A 62 -16.38 -5.56 -21.67
CA LEU A 62 -15.94 -6.54 -22.66
C LEU A 62 -16.89 -7.75 -22.76
N ILE A 63 -17.46 -8.18 -21.64
CA ILE A 63 -18.51 -9.23 -21.60
C ILE A 63 -19.75 -8.75 -22.34
N GLU A 64 -20.18 -7.50 -22.11
CA GLU A 64 -21.34 -6.90 -22.77
C GLU A 64 -21.16 -6.81 -24.30
N ILE A 65 -19.95 -6.48 -24.77
CA ILE A 65 -19.59 -6.46 -26.19
C ILE A 65 -19.63 -7.88 -26.82
N ASN A 66 -19.56 -8.94 -26.00
CA ASN A 66 -19.69 -10.35 -26.38
C ASN A 66 -18.78 -10.81 -27.53
N ALA A 67 -17.61 -10.19 -27.67
CA ALA A 67 -16.65 -10.46 -28.75
C ALA A 67 -15.40 -11.25 -28.32
N LEU A 68 -15.22 -11.48 -27.01
CA LEU A 68 -14.01 -12.06 -26.42
C LEU A 68 -14.34 -13.27 -25.53
N THR A 69 -13.42 -14.23 -25.47
CA THR A 69 -13.49 -15.37 -24.54
C THR A 69 -13.06 -14.94 -23.13
N ASP A 70 -13.44 -15.74 -22.12
CA ASP A 70 -13.11 -15.45 -20.73
C ASP A 70 -11.58 -15.45 -20.50
N GLU A 71 -10.81 -16.27 -21.22
CA GLU A 71 -9.35 -16.22 -21.16
C GLU A 71 -8.76 -14.93 -21.73
N GLN A 72 -9.35 -14.40 -22.81
CA GLN A 72 -8.89 -13.16 -23.43
C GLN A 72 -9.21 -11.95 -22.55
N ILE A 73 -10.38 -11.96 -21.91
CA ILE A 73 -10.79 -10.91 -20.97
C ILE A 73 -9.87 -10.93 -19.75
N ALA A 74 -9.61 -12.11 -19.17
CA ALA A 74 -8.66 -12.28 -18.06
C ALA A 74 -7.27 -11.71 -18.39
N GLN A 75 -6.73 -12.02 -19.58
CA GLN A 75 -5.44 -11.47 -20.02
C GLN A 75 -5.45 -9.95 -20.21
N ALA A 76 -6.55 -9.38 -20.70
CA ALA A 76 -6.66 -7.95 -20.97
C ALA A 76 -6.85 -7.11 -19.70
N THR A 77 -7.54 -7.64 -18.69
CA THR A 77 -7.87 -6.92 -17.46
C THR A 77 -6.95 -7.24 -16.29
N GLY A 78 -6.17 -8.32 -16.38
CA GLY A 78 -5.33 -8.81 -15.30
C GLY A 78 -6.10 -9.58 -14.22
N LEU A 79 -7.38 -9.90 -14.48
CA LEU A 79 -8.20 -10.77 -13.63
C LEU A 79 -7.89 -12.24 -13.90
N THR A 80 -8.27 -13.10 -12.97
CA THR A 80 -8.26 -14.55 -13.15
C THR A 80 -9.46 -15.01 -14.00
N GLN A 81 -9.34 -16.18 -14.63
CA GLN A 81 -10.45 -16.76 -15.39
C GLN A 81 -11.67 -17.06 -14.50
N GLU A 82 -11.44 -17.40 -13.23
CA GLU A 82 -12.51 -17.65 -12.26
C GLU A 82 -13.30 -16.36 -11.94
N GLU A 83 -12.61 -15.23 -11.75
CA GLU A 83 -13.27 -13.93 -11.53
C GLU A 83 -14.09 -13.49 -12.75
N VAL A 84 -13.56 -13.69 -13.97
CA VAL A 84 -14.29 -13.33 -15.20
C VAL A 84 -15.53 -14.21 -15.40
N THR A 85 -15.43 -15.51 -15.12
CA THR A 85 -16.58 -16.42 -15.22
C THR A 85 -17.65 -16.12 -14.18
N GLN A 86 -17.26 -15.75 -12.95
CA GLN A 86 -18.19 -15.26 -11.92
C GLN A 86 -18.89 -13.97 -12.36
N LEU A 87 -18.13 -12.96 -12.82
CA LEU A 87 -18.70 -11.71 -13.33
C LEU A 87 -19.70 -11.94 -14.46
N ARG A 88 -19.42 -12.88 -15.36
CA ARG A 88 -20.34 -13.25 -16.45
C ARG A 88 -21.60 -13.91 -15.92
N ALA A 89 -21.50 -14.79 -14.91
CA ALA A 89 -22.64 -15.43 -14.30
C ALA A 89 -23.54 -14.43 -13.55
N GLU A 90 -22.95 -13.46 -12.85
CA GLU A 90 -23.68 -12.39 -12.15
C GLU A 90 -24.44 -11.46 -13.10
N GLN A 91 -23.92 -11.23 -14.31
CA GLN A 91 -24.56 -10.37 -15.32
C GLN A 91 -25.65 -11.07 -16.13
N GLN A 92 -25.69 -12.40 -16.11
CA GLN A 92 -26.66 -13.21 -16.85
C GLN A 92 -27.80 -13.76 -15.97
N GLY A 93 -27.70 -13.62 -14.65
CA GLY A 93 -28.76 -13.93 -13.67
C GLY A 93 -29.69 -12.75 -13.41
#